data_AF-A0A517WVZ0-F1
#
_entry.id   AF-A0A517WVZ0-F1
#
_cell.length_a   1.000
_cell.length_b   1.000
_cell.length_c   1.000
_cell.angle_alpha   90.00
_cell.angle_beta   90.00
_cell.angle_gamma   90.00
#
_symmetry.space_group_name_H-M   'P 1'
#
loop_
_entity.id
_entity.type
_entity.pdbx_description
1 polymer ?
#
loop_
_entity_poly.entity_id
_entity_poly.type
_entity_poly.pdbx_seq_one_letter_code
_entity_poly.pdbx_strand_id
1 'polypeptide(L)'
;METVDRDQVAEKLEELNFYWYPKISYRLETMFPRIDGFFINVQIRDKVDLVRHLEPLLGTMLLKKEVVLFLSKGSQSTLFDVFLMGSLWAESTLHTVIVFTNLRVFCIRTDRMGIPHKTFWSIYYSQIDEIVSTILGYTKICLKDGNNLWFSGFNKEAQQSMQCLVEEIGLEYRDKGFDPAVTQSREQLCGHCFSVIPPNIYQCECCRATYWTPSEVGIRSFIFPSWGDIVMRHYALACAEFCGFLLLVLLTLIAFSEGKYFTGLAIFFIANLADAALSVQIATKGLHLKKIPKK
;
A
#
# COMPACT_ATOMS: atom_id res chain seq x y z
N MET A 1 -9.43 26.43 9.09
CA MET A 1 -10.18 25.21 9.45
C MET A 1 -10.81 25.49 10.78
N GLU A 2 -12.14 25.38 10.91
CA GLU A 2 -12.73 25.23 12.24
C GLU A 2 -12.13 23.97 12.85
N THR A 3 -11.37 24.12 13.93
CA THR A 3 -10.78 23.01 14.65
C THR A 3 -11.89 22.33 15.44
N VAL A 4 -12.32 21.16 14.98
CA VAL A 4 -13.30 20.35 15.72
C VAL A 4 -12.62 19.86 17.00
N ASP A 5 -13.30 20.04 18.11
CA ASP A 5 -12.79 19.61 19.42
C ASP A 5 -12.98 18.11 19.62
N ARG A 6 -12.15 17.51 20.48
CA ARG A 6 -12.18 16.09 20.79
C ARG A 6 -13.55 15.61 21.24
N ASP A 7 -14.16 16.37 22.14
CA ASP A 7 -15.38 15.98 22.82
C ASP A 7 -16.56 16.02 21.84
N GLN A 8 -16.55 16.97 20.90
CA GLN A 8 -17.53 17.05 19.82
C GLN A 8 -17.43 15.84 18.87
N VAL A 9 -16.21 15.42 18.52
CA VAL A 9 -16.01 14.21 17.70
C VAL A 9 -16.48 12.97 18.46
N ALA A 10 -16.16 12.86 19.75
CA ALA A 10 -16.57 11.74 20.58
C ALA A 10 -18.09 11.61 20.67
N GLU A 11 -18.79 12.72 20.97
CA GLU A 11 -20.26 12.77 20.99
C GLU A 11 -20.85 12.35 19.64
N LYS A 12 -20.30 12.86 18.53
CA LYS A 12 -20.76 12.49 17.19
C LYS A 12 -20.62 11.00 16.89
N LEU A 13 -19.54 10.38 17.37
CA LEU A 13 -19.30 8.96 17.19
C LEU A 13 -20.24 8.13 18.07
N GLU A 14 -20.54 8.58 19.29
CA GLU A 14 -21.53 7.96 20.17
C GLU A 14 -22.94 8.02 19.56
N GLU A 15 -23.35 9.16 19.01
CA GLU A 15 -24.63 9.32 18.27
C GLU A 15 -24.76 8.28 17.15
N LEU A 16 -23.66 8.01 16.45
CA LEU A 16 -23.60 7.06 15.35
C LEU A 16 -23.36 5.60 15.81
N ASN A 17 -23.36 5.36 17.12
CA ASN A 17 -23.13 4.06 17.77
C ASN A 17 -21.77 3.43 17.41
N PHE A 18 -20.72 4.26 17.39
CA PHE A 18 -19.35 3.82 17.16
C PHE A 18 -18.54 3.74 18.44
N TYR A 19 -18.02 2.54 18.69
CA TYR A 19 -17.17 2.21 19.84
C TYR A 19 -15.80 1.77 19.34
N TRP A 20 -14.75 2.29 19.98
CA TRP A 20 -13.35 2.06 19.62
C TRP A 20 -12.79 0.81 20.30
N TYR A 21 -11.78 0.19 19.69
CA TYR A 21 -10.99 -0.83 20.38
C TYR A 21 -10.16 -0.19 21.51
N PRO A 22 -10.38 -0.55 22.80
CA PRO A 22 -9.85 0.19 23.94
C PRO A 22 -8.32 0.12 24.09
N LYS A 23 -7.65 -0.76 23.32
CA LYS A 23 -6.18 -0.90 23.38
C LYS A 23 -5.43 0.07 22.46
N ILE A 24 -6.11 0.71 21.51
CA ILE A 24 -5.48 1.63 20.55
C ILE A 24 -5.90 3.05 20.92
N SER A 25 -4.92 3.94 20.98
CA SER A 25 -5.17 5.37 21.19
C SER A 25 -5.25 6.09 19.85
N TYR A 26 -6.27 6.95 19.70
CA TYR A 26 -6.51 7.76 18.51
C TYR A 26 -6.56 9.24 18.87
N ARG A 27 -6.00 10.10 18.01
CA ARG A 27 -6.24 11.56 18.02
C ARG A 27 -7.48 11.84 17.18
N LEU A 28 -8.63 12.06 17.83
CA LEU A 28 -9.94 12.06 17.18
C LEU A 28 -10.12 13.27 16.24
N GLU A 29 -9.55 14.41 16.60
CA GLU A 29 -9.65 15.70 15.91
C GLU A 29 -9.00 15.62 14.52
N THR A 30 -7.87 14.91 14.42
CA THR A 30 -7.19 14.68 13.14
C THR A 30 -7.80 13.50 12.38
N MET A 31 -8.37 12.51 13.08
CA MET A 31 -9.11 11.41 12.45
C MET A 31 -10.43 11.89 11.82
N PHE A 32 -11.16 12.81 12.43
CA PHE A 32 -12.42 13.35 11.91
C PHE A 32 -12.37 14.88 11.95
N PRO A 33 -11.65 15.50 10.99
CA PRO A 33 -11.47 16.95 10.95
C PRO A 33 -12.77 17.73 10.72
N ARG A 34 -13.85 17.05 10.34
CA ARG A 34 -15.19 17.61 10.14
C ARG A 34 -16.26 16.65 10.65
N ILE A 35 -17.25 17.20 11.34
CA ILE A 35 -18.41 16.46 11.89
C ILE A 35 -19.75 16.91 11.30
N ASP A 36 -19.76 18.01 10.55
CA ASP A 36 -20.96 18.59 9.95
C ASP A 36 -20.84 18.76 8.42
N GLY A 37 -21.97 18.64 7.73
CA GLY A 37 -22.10 18.84 6.29
C GLY A 37 -22.92 17.76 5.57
N PHE A 38 -23.20 18.00 4.29
CA PHE A 38 -23.86 17.01 3.45
C PHE A 38 -23.01 15.74 3.34
N PHE A 39 -23.64 14.58 3.54
CA PHE A 39 -23.01 13.25 3.50
C PHE A 39 -21.93 12.98 4.56
N ILE A 40 -21.73 13.84 5.56
CA ILE A 40 -20.66 13.66 6.57
C ILE A 40 -20.83 12.36 7.37
N ASN A 41 -22.07 12.00 7.73
CA ASN A 41 -22.36 10.75 8.43
C ASN A 41 -21.95 9.52 7.61
N VAL A 42 -22.03 9.56 6.28
CA VAL A 42 -21.58 8.48 5.40
C VAL A 42 -20.06 8.42 5.40
N GLN A 43 -19.37 9.56 5.29
CA GLN A 43 -17.91 9.62 5.33
C GLN A 43 -17.34 9.13 6.68
N ILE A 44 -17.98 9.50 7.79
CA ILE A 44 -17.63 9.00 9.12
C ILE A 44 -17.81 7.49 9.18
N ARG A 45 -18.94 6.95 8.70
CA ARG A 45 -19.20 5.50 8.62
C ARG A 45 -18.13 4.77 7.83
N ASP A 46 -17.82 5.23 6.62
CA ASP A 46 -16.82 4.63 5.74
C ASP A 46 -15.44 4.61 6.42
N LYS A 47 -15.07 5.69 7.11
CA LYS A 47 -13.81 5.77 7.85
C LYS A 47 -13.78 4.87 9.08
N VAL A 48 -14.89 4.75 9.80
CA VAL A 48 -15.00 3.83 10.95
C VAL A 48 -14.92 2.37 10.49
N ASP A 49 -15.58 1.99 9.40
CA ASP A 49 -15.49 0.64 8.86
C ASP A 49 -14.06 0.32 8.39
N LEU A 50 -13.38 1.29 7.78
CA LEU A 50 -11.95 1.18 7.45
C LEU A 50 -11.08 0.96 8.70
N VAL A 51 -11.32 1.73 9.76
CA VAL A 51 -10.62 1.55 11.05
C VAL A 51 -10.86 0.15 11.59
N ARG A 52 -12.11 -0.33 11.62
CA ARG A 52 -12.47 -1.66 12.14
C ARG A 52 -11.74 -2.79 11.42
N HIS A 53 -11.56 -2.67 10.10
CA HIS A 53 -10.77 -3.65 9.34
C HIS A 53 -9.29 -3.68 9.76
N LEU A 54 -8.74 -2.56 10.23
CA LEU A 54 -7.33 -2.43 10.57
C LEU A 54 -7.04 -2.59 12.06
N GLU A 55 -8.01 -2.36 12.95
CA GLU A 55 -7.85 -2.48 14.40
C GLU A 55 -7.19 -3.79 14.85
N PRO A 56 -7.60 -4.99 14.36
CA PRO A 56 -6.96 -6.24 14.77
C PRO A 56 -5.46 -6.28 14.41
N LEU A 57 -5.08 -5.69 13.28
CA LEU A 57 -3.70 -5.60 12.84
C LEU A 57 -2.94 -4.55 13.66
N LEU A 58 -3.47 -3.33 13.76
CA LEU A 58 -2.85 -2.23 14.48
C LEU A 58 -2.62 -2.56 15.95
N GLY A 59 -3.54 -3.27 16.60
CA GLY A 59 -3.40 -3.72 17.99
C GLY A 59 -2.21 -4.66 18.21
N THR A 60 -1.66 -5.26 17.16
CA THR A 60 -0.44 -6.10 17.21
C THR A 60 0.80 -5.40 16.66
N MET A 61 0.62 -4.37 15.84
CA MET A 61 1.69 -3.69 15.10
C MET A 61 2.20 -2.43 15.81
N LEU A 62 1.32 -1.72 16.53
CA LEU A 62 1.65 -0.49 17.24
C LEU A 62 2.51 -0.77 18.48
N LEU A 63 3.50 0.09 18.71
CA LEU A 63 4.30 0.05 19.92
C LEU A 63 3.52 0.61 21.11
N LYS A 64 4.01 0.31 22.33
CA LYS A 64 3.43 0.87 23.55
C LYS A 64 3.52 2.41 23.51
N LYS A 65 2.40 3.09 23.74
CA LYS A 65 2.24 4.57 23.63
C LYS A 65 2.31 5.14 22.21
N GLU A 66 2.31 4.30 21.18
CA GLU A 66 2.14 4.76 19.81
C GLU A 66 0.65 5.09 19.60
N VAL A 67 0.37 6.33 19.18
CA VAL A 67 -0.97 6.89 19.01
C VAL A 67 -1.22 7.09 17.52
N VAL A 68 -2.37 6.61 17.03
CA VAL A 68 -2.80 6.84 15.65
C VAL A 68 -3.31 8.27 15.53
N LEU A 69 -2.66 9.07 14.68
CA LEU A 69 -3.00 10.46 14.43
C LEU A 69 -3.96 10.60 13.25
N PHE A 70 -3.69 9.88 12.17
CA PHE A 70 -4.51 9.95 10.98
C PHE A 70 -4.49 8.65 10.22
N LEU A 71 -5.59 8.37 9.53
CA LEU A 71 -5.73 7.20 8.69
C LEU A 71 -6.54 7.56 7.46
N SER A 72 -6.05 7.16 6.29
CA SER A 72 -6.77 7.32 5.04
C SER A 72 -6.40 6.23 4.04
N LYS A 73 -7.38 5.87 3.22
CA LYS A 73 -7.19 4.92 2.13
C LYS A 73 -6.92 5.66 0.83
N GLY A 74 -5.93 5.20 0.11
CA GLY A 74 -5.62 5.64 -1.25
C GLY A 74 -5.23 4.45 -2.13
N SER A 75 -4.71 4.76 -3.31
CA SER A 75 -4.09 3.76 -4.19
C SER A 75 -2.67 4.21 -4.49
N GLN A 76 -1.69 3.38 -4.15
CA GLN A 76 -0.30 3.65 -4.50
C GLN A 76 -0.12 3.32 -5.97
N SER A 77 0.36 4.27 -6.76
CA SER A 77 0.63 4.05 -8.18
C SER A 77 2.01 4.58 -8.51
N THR A 78 2.59 4.14 -9.62
CA THR A 78 3.71 4.82 -10.26
C THR A 78 3.23 5.35 -11.60
N LEU A 79 3.93 6.36 -12.15
CA LEU A 79 3.64 6.83 -13.52
C LEU A 79 3.76 5.69 -14.54
N PHE A 80 4.65 4.73 -14.28
CA PHE A 80 4.80 3.53 -15.10
C PHE A 80 3.57 2.63 -15.03
N ASP A 81 2.97 2.44 -13.85
CA ASP A 81 1.73 1.66 -13.69
C ASP A 81 0.57 2.28 -14.46
N VAL A 82 0.44 3.61 -14.38
CA VAL A 82 -0.61 4.34 -15.11
C VAL A 82 -0.38 4.24 -16.62
N PHE A 83 0.87 4.33 -17.07
CA PHE A 83 1.23 4.29 -18.49
C PHE A 83 1.04 2.89 -19.11
N LEU A 84 1.46 1.82 -18.42
CA LEU A 84 1.44 0.46 -18.97
C LEU A 84 0.15 -0.29 -18.72
N MET A 85 -0.44 -0.14 -17.53
CA MET A 85 -1.65 -0.87 -17.17
C MET A 85 -2.91 -0.05 -17.46
N GLY A 86 -2.77 1.26 -17.70
CA GLY A 86 -3.88 2.19 -17.80
C GLY A 86 -4.40 2.63 -16.42
N SER A 87 -4.89 3.87 -16.32
CA SER A 87 -5.31 4.49 -15.05
C SER A 87 -6.37 3.68 -14.28
N LEU A 88 -7.32 3.07 -14.98
CA LEU A 88 -8.40 2.27 -14.37
C LEU A 88 -7.90 1.00 -13.66
N TRP A 89 -6.77 0.44 -14.10
CA TRP A 89 -6.23 -0.83 -13.60
C TRP A 89 -5.26 -0.63 -12.43
N ALA A 90 -4.45 0.42 -12.49
CA ALA A 90 -3.57 0.80 -11.38
C ALA A 90 -4.36 1.19 -10.12
N GLU A 91 -5.51 1.86 -10.29
CA GLU A 91 -6.36 2.28 -9.17
C GLU A 91 -7.12 1.14 -8.49
N SER A 92 -7.35 0.03 -9.18
CA SER A 92 -8.16 -1.10 -8.68
C SER A 92 -7.35 -2.21 -8.02
N THR A 93 -6.02 -2.22 -8.13
CA THR A 93 -5.17 -3.35 -7.70
C THR A 93 -4.15 -3.00 -6.59
N LEU A 94 -3.85 -1.71 -6.41
CA LEU A 94 -2.82 -1.23 -5.47
C LEU A 94 -3.39 -0.37 -4.33
N HIS A 95 -4.55 -0.79 -3.80
CA HIS A 95 -5.14 -0.16 -2.63
C HIS A 95 -4.20 -0.23 -1.43
N THR A 96 -4.02 0.92 -0.78
CA THR A 96 -3.13 1.08 0.37
C THR A 96 -3.80 1.98 1.38
N VAL A 97 -3.69 1.62 2.65
CA VAL A 97 -4.05 2.51 3.75
C VAL A 97 -2.78 3.09 4.34
N ILE A 98 -2.75 4.41 4.43
CA ILE A 98 -1.69 5.12 5.13
C ILE A 98 -2.19 5.42 6.56
N VAL A 99 -1.37 5.06 7.54
CA VAL A 99 -1.62 5.29 8.97
C VAL A 99 -0.49 6.14 9.52
N PHE A 100 -0.79 7.39 9.86
CA PHE A 100 0.12 8.29 10.55
C PHE A 100 -0.01 8.05 12.05
N THR A 101 1.11 7.79 12.71
CA THR A 101 1.18 7.73 14.18
C THR A 101 2.04 8.88 14.71
N ASN A 102 2.13 9.04 16.02
CA ASN A 102 3.09 9.97 16.62
C ASN A 102 4.56 9.52 16.48
N LEU A 103 4.81 8.33 15.93
CA LEU A 103 6.15 7.80 15.71
C LEU A 103 6.47 7.65 14.22
N ARG A 104 5.59 7.11 13.40
CA ARG A 104 5.91 6.78 12.02
C ARG A 104 4.67 6.71 11.16
N VAL A 105 4.89 6.72 9.86
CA VAL A 105 3.85 6.50 8.86
C VAL A 105 3.92 5.05 8.43
N PHE A 106 2.83 4.31 8.61
CA PHE A 106 2.69 2.98 8.02
C PHE A 106 1.97 3.07 6.68
N CYS A 107 2.44 2.28 5.73
CA CYS A 107 1.74 2.02 4.49
C CYS A 107 1.38 0.53 4.48
N ILE A 108 0.08 0.26 4.56
CA ILE A 108 -0.47 -1.09 4.66
C ILE A 108 -1.19 -1.39 3.35
N ARG A 109 -0.73 -2.39 2.60
CA ARG A 109 -1.46 -2.82 1.41
C ARG A 109 -2.79 -3.41 1.84
N THR A 110 -3.88 -3.03 1.18
CA THR A 110 -5.22 -3.54 1.46
C THR A 110 -5.91 -3.99 0.17
N ASP A 111 -7.07 -4.62 0.31
CA ASP A 111 -7.99 -4.81 -0.80
C ASP A 111 -8.88 -3.57 -1.02
N ARG A 112 -9.88 -3.71 -1.90
CA ARG A 112 -10.87 -2.65 -2.18
C ARG A 112 -11.80 -2.37 -1.00
N MET A 113 -11.94 -3.26 -0.02
CA MET A 113 -12.73 -3.03 1.19
C MET A 113 -11.91 -2.43 2.34
N GLY A 114 -10.58 -2.35 2.18
CA GLY A 114 -9.68 -1.88 3.24
C GLY A 114 -9.19 -2.99 4.16
N ILE A 115 -9.42 -4.26 3.80
CA ILE A 115 -8.93 -5.42 4.55
C ILE A 115 -7.42 -5.55 4.29
N PRO A 116 -6.57 -5.64 5.33
CA PRO A 116 -5.12 -5.63 5.17
C PRO A 116 -4.55 -6.93 4.58
N HIS A 117 -3.64 -6.77 3.63
CA HIS A 117 -2.72 -7.81 3.19
C HIS A 117 -1.46 -7.83 4.05
N LYS A 118 -0.68 -8.92 4.01
CA LYS A 118 0.56 -9.08 4.79
C LYS A 118 1.79 -8.41 4.15
N THR A 119 1.60 -7.21 3.60
CA THR A 119 2.65 -6.40 2.98
C THR A 119 2.60 -5.00 3.58
N PHE A 120 3.66 -4.64 4.28
CA PHE A 120 3.69 -3.47 5.16
C PHE A 120 5.02 -2.72 4.97
N TRP A 121 4.96 -1.40 5.01
CA TRP A 121 6.12 -0.53 5.11
C TRP A 121 5.94 0.46 6.25
N SER A 122 7.06 0.97 6.77
CA SER A 122 7.06 2.12 7.69
C SER A 122 8.08 3.18 7.27
N ILE A 123 7.75 4.43 7.54
CA ILE A 123 8.57 5.59 7.24
C ILE A 123 8.61 6.44 8.51
N TYR A 124 9.78 6.66 9.08
CA TYR A 124 9.93 7.62 10.17
C TYR A 124 9.80 9.05 9.64
N TYR A 125 9.27 9.96 10.44
CA TYR A 125 9.12 11.36 10.02
C TYR A 125 10.47 12.02 9.68
N SER A 126 11.59 11.61 10.31
CA SER A 126 12.92 12.09 9.93
C SER A 126 13.35 11.70 8.52
N GLN A 127 12.68 10.73 7.90
CA GLN A 127 12.98 10.22 6.56
C GLN A 127 12.09 10.81 5.47
N ILE A 128 11.07 11.59 5.85
CA ILE A 128 10.22 12.33 4.93
C ILE A 128 10.84 13.71 4.72
N ASP A 129 11.05 14.07 3.46
CA ASP A 129 11.54 15.40 3.09
C ASP A 129 10.36 16.38 2.98
N GLU A 130 9.36 16.02 2.17
CA GLU A 130 8.15 16.81 1.97
C GLU A 130 6.96 15.95 1.50
N ILE A 131 5.75 16.48 1.67
CA ILE A 131 4.52 15.95 1.04
C ILE A 131 3.95 17.01 0.10
N VAL A 132 3.85 16.67 -1.18
CA VAL A 132 3.38 17.60 -2.23
C VAL A 132 2.09 17.08 -2.85
N SER A 133 1.09 17.96 -2.94
CA SER A 133 -0.10 17.72 -3.76
C SER A 133 0.16 18.18 -5.20
N THR A 134 -0.08 17.28 -6.15
CA THR A 134 0.05 17.59 -7.58
C THR A 134 -1.25 18.13 -8.16
N ILE A 135 -1.16 18.84 -9.28
CA ILE A 135 -2.30 19.43 -9.99
C ILE A 135 -3.30 18.34 -10.43
N LEU A 136 -2.82 17.14 -10.73
CA LEU A 136 -3.64 15.98 -11.11
C LEU A 136 -4.30 15.27 -9.91
N GLY A 137 -4.19 15.84 -8.70
CA GLY A 137 -4.82 15.28 -7.50
C GLY A 137 -4.04 14.15 -6.83
N TYR A 138 -2.86 13.78 -7.33
CA TYR A 138 -1.98 12.84 -6.64
C TYR A 138 -1.27 13.49 -5.46
N THR A 139 -1.06 12.73 -4.41
CA THR A 139 -0.17 13.07 -3.28
C THR A 139 1.17 12.38 -3.48
N LYS A 140 2.25 13.17 -3.46
CA LYS A 140 3.62 12.70 -3.59
C LYS A 140 4.31 12.85 -2.24
N ILE A 141 4.83 11.76 -1.68
CA ILE A 141 5.70 11.77 -0.50
C ILE A 141 7.15 11.65 -0.99
N CYS A 142 7.93 12.72 -0.82
CA CYS A 142 9.35 12.77 -1.15
C CYS A 142 10.16 12.26 0.06
N LEU A 143 11.05 11.30 -0.17
CA LEU A 143 11.91 10.72 0.87
C LEU A 143 13.35 11.20 0.72
N LYS A 144 14.09 11.20 1.83
CA LYS A 144 15.50 11.66 1.87
C LYS A 144 16.46 10.83 1.02
N ASP A 145 16.13 9.57 0.75
CA ASP A 145 16.88 8.71 -0.16
C ASP A 145 16.61 9.00 -1.65
N GLY A 146 15.82 10.04 -1.97
CA GLY A 146 15.44 10.45 -3.32
C GLY A 146 14.24 9.67 -3.90
N ASN A 147 13.73 8.66 -3.18
CA ASN A 147 12.55 7.93 -3.62
C ASN A 147 11.29 8.78 -3.46
N ASN A 148 10.35 8.58 -4.38
CA ASN A 148 9.07 9.28 -4.39
C ASN A 148 7.93 8.27 -4.37
N LEU A 149 7.04 8.40 -3.39
CA LEU A 149 5.84 7.58 -3.28
C LEU A 149 4.64 8.37 -3.76
N TRP A 150 3.93 7.83 -4.75
CA TRP A 150 2.78 8.50 -5.36
C TRP A 150 1.50 7.79 -4.98
N PHE A 151 0.51 8.58 -4.57
CA PHE A 151 -0.79 8.09 -4.13
C PHE A 151 -1.91 8.87 -4.79
N SER A 152 -2.96 8.17 -5.21
CA SER A 152 -4.25 8.76 -5.62
C SER A 152 -5.35 8.41 -4.62
N GLY A 153 -6.52 9.03 -4.78
CA GLY A 153 -7.71 8.73 -3.97
C GLY A 153 -7.84 9.52 -2.67
N PHE A 154 -6.83 10.32 -2.30
CA PHE A 154 -6.93 11.22 -1.15
C PHE A 154 -7.67 12.50 -1.52
N ASN A 155 -8.72 12.85 -0.76
CA ASN A 155 -9.39 14.13 -0.88
C ASN A 155 -8.50 15.28 -0.38
N LYS A 156 -8.82 16.52 -0.75
CA LYS A 156 -8.01 17.71 -0.42
C LYS A 156 -7.79 17.88 1.09
N GLU A 157 -8.79 17.57 1.89
CA GLU A 157 -8.73 17.66 3.35
C GLU A 157 -7.74 16.64 3.93
N ALA A 158 -7.79 15.38 3.48
CA ALA A 158 -6.80 14.36 3.85
C ALA A 158 -5.38 14.80 3.46
N GLN A 159 -5.20 15.38 2.28
CA GLN A 159 -3.91 15.88 1.83
C GLN A 159 -3.34 16.96 2.76
N GLN A 160 -4.18 17.93 3.12
CA GLN A 160 -3.81 18.99 4.07
C GLN A 160 -3.48 18.41 5.45
N SER A 161 -4.30 17.50 5.97
CA SER A 161 -4.02 16.84 7.25
C SER A 161 -2.69 16.09 7.25
N MET A 162 -2.37 15.37 6.16
CA MET A 162 -1.09 14.67 6.03
C MET A 162 0.10 15.63 6.02
N GLN A 163 0.00 16.74 5.28
CA GLN A 163 1.05 17.78 5.24
C GLN A 163 1.27 18.39 6.63
N CYS A 164 0.20 18.86 7.27
CA CYS A 164 0.28 19.46 8.61
C CYS A 164 0.88 18.49 9.63
N LEU A 165 0.51 17.21 9.60
CA LEU A 165 1.05 16.20 10.53
C LEU A 165 2.54 15.92 10.31
N VAL A 166 3.00 15.88 9.05
CA VAL A 166 4.43 15.70 8.77
C VAL A 166 5.24 16.90 9.25
N GLU A 167 4.72 18.11 9.06
CA GLU A 167 5.36 19.33 9.54
C GLU A 167 5.40 19.38 11.08
N GLU A 168 4.26 19.14 11.74
CA GLU A 168 4.12 19.12 13.21
C GLU A 168 5.07 18.10 13.85
N ILE A 169 4.97 16.83 13.45
CA ILE A 169 5.79 15.76 14.06
C ILE A 169 7.25 15.86 13.60
N GLY A 170 7.51 16.32 12.37
CA GLY A 170 8.85 16.56 11.87
C GLY A 170 9.59 17.66 12.65
N LEU A 171 8.89 18.71 13.09
CA LEU A 171 9.44 19.71 14.01
C LEU A 171 9.79 19.08 15.35
N GLU A 172 8.87 18.30 15.94
CA GLU A 172 9.14 17.62 17.22
C GLU A 172 10.37 16.70 17.16
N TYR A 173 10.55 15.99 16.04
CA TYR A 173 11.72 15.15 15.81
C TYR A 173 13.01 15.96 15.83
N ARG A 174 13.03 17.10 15.14
CA ARG A 174 14.19 17.99 15.09
C ARG A 174 14.50 18.59 16.46
N ASP A 175 13.48 19.09 17.16
CA ASP A 175 13.63 19.71 18.48
C ASP A 175 14.16 18.71 19.53
N LYS A 176 13.74 17.45 19.43
CA LYS A 176 14.20 16.36 20.31
C LYS A 176 15.50 15.70 19.85
N GLY A 177 16.04 16.07 18.69
CA GLY A 177 17.19 15.40 18.07
C GLY A 177 16.95 13.92 17.78
N PHE A 178 15.70 13.53 17.54
CA PHE A 178 15.31 12.14 17.33
C PHE A 178 15.43 11.76 15.84
N ASP A 179 16.44 10.96 15.51
CA ASP A 179 16.67 10.43 14.17
C ASP A 179 16.96 8.92 14.23
N PRO A 180 15.92 8.08 14.11
CA PRO A 180 16.07 6.62 14.15
C PRO A 180 17.00 6.11 13.05
N ALA A 181 17.89 5.17 13.41
CA ALA A 181 18.67 4.46 12.41
C ALA A 181 17.76 3.61 11.51
N VAL A 182 17.92 3.78 10.20
CA VAL A 182 17.16 3.06 9.17
C VAL A 182 18.11 2.43 8.15
N THR A 183 17.67 1.32 7.56
CA THR A 183 18.32 0.64 6.43
C THR A 183 17.98 1.28 5.08
N GLN A 184 16.83 1.96 5.01
CA GLN A 184 16.33 2.73 3.86
C GLN A 184 15.22 3.66 4.37
N SER A 185 14.93 4.77 3.66
CA SER A 185 13.90 5.73 4.13
C SER A 185 12.51 5.08 4.23
N ARG A 186 12.21 4.11 3.35
CA ARG A 186 10.99 3.29 3.41
C ARG A 186 11.30 1.88 3.89
N GLU A 187 11.23 1.66 5.19
CA GLU A 187 11.49 0.37 5.79
C GLU A 187 10.45 -0.68 5.40
N GLN A 188 10.92 -1.87 5.02
CA GLN A 188 10.05 -3.01 4.78
C GLN A 188 9.82 -3.77 6.07
N LEU A 189 8.57 -4.08 6.39
CA LEU A 189 8.23 -4.80 7.61
C LEU A 189 7.82 -6.24 7.31
N CYS A 190 8.21 -7.13 8.21
CA CYS A 190 7.82 -8.52 8.18
C CYS A 190 6.29 -8.65 8.26
N GLY A 191 5.67 -9.23 7.22
CA GLY A 191 4.26 -9.59 7.19
C GLY A 191 3.75 -10.56 8.27
N HIS A 192 4.61 -11.01 9.20
CA HIS A 192 4.23 -11.87 10.33
C HIS A 192 4.54 -11.26 11.70
N CYS A 193 5.77 -10.77 11.93
CA CYS A 193 6.19 -10.23 13.23
C CYS A 193 6.50 -8.72 13.24
N PHE A 194 6.32 -8.03 12.11
CA PHE A 194 6.54 -6.58 11.94
C PHE A 194 7.97 -6.08 12.19
N SER A 195 8.95 -6.98 12.37
CA SER A 195 10.37 -6.60 12.37
C SER A 195 10.79 -6.04 11.01
N VAL A 196 11.76 -5.12 11.02
CA VAL A 196 12.35 -4.57 9.81
C VAL A 196 13.09 -5.67 9.03
N ILE A 197 12.92 -5.68 7.72
CA ILE A 197 13.64 -6.53 6.78
C ILE A 197 14.45 -5.61 5.86
N PRO A 198 15.79 -5.70 5.87
CA PRO A 198 16.62 -4.86 5.02
C PRO A 198 16.35 -5.09 3.51
N PRO A 199 16.73 -4.12 2.64
CA PRO A 199 16.63 -4.27 1.20
C PRO A 199 17.32 -5.55 0.70
N ASN A 200 16.75 -6.20 -0.31
CA ASN A 200 17.27 -7.43 -0.94
C ASN A 200 17.38 -8.65 -0.01
N ILE A 201 16.82 -8.59 1.20
CA ILE A 201 16.70 -9.74 2.10
C ILE A 201 15.28 -10.29 2.02
N TYR A 202 15.14 -11.58 1.75
CA TYR A 202 13.85 -12.25 1.55
C TYR A 202 13.53 -13.28 2.63
N GLN A 203 14.20 -13.17 3.77
CA GLN A 203 13.95 -13.99 4.96
C GLN A 203 14.03 -13.11 6.20
N CYS A 204 12.98 -13.14 7.03
CA CYS A 204 12.99 -12.45 8.31
C CYS A 204 13.93 -13.13 9.29
N GLU A 205 14.89 -12.41 9.86
CA GLU A 205 15.83 -12.96 10.83
C GLU A 205 15.14 -13.31 12.17
N CYS A 206 14.15 -12.51 12.57
CA CYS A 206 13.44 -12.67 13.84
C CYS A 206 12.50 -13.87 13.85
N CYS A 207 11.62 -14.01 12.85
CA CYS A 207 10.60 -15.06 12.85
C CYS A 207 10.80 -16.12 11.75
N ARG A 208 11.86 -16.04 10.95
CA ARG A 208 12.19 -16.97 9.84
C ARG A 208 11.13 -17.07 8.73
N ALA A 209 10.15 -16.18 8.69
CA ALA A 209 9.23 -16.05 7.56
C ALA A 209 10.01 -15.77 6.27
N THR A 210 9.66 -16.45 5.18
CA THR A 210 10.29 -16.29 3.87
C THR A 210 9.38 -15.55 2.91
N TYR A 211 9.98 -14.82 1.98
CA TYR A 211 9.31 -14.00 0.97
C TYR A 211 9.70 -14.46 -0.43
N TRP A 212 8.83 -14.19 -1.40
CA TRP A 212 9.14 -14.41 -2.80
C TRP A 212 10.17 -13.39 -3.28
N THR A 213 11.19 -13.84 -4.00
CA THR A 213 12.10 -12.93 -4.69
C THR A 213 11.45 -12.44 -6.00
N PRO A 214 11.76 -11.23 -6.48
CA PRO A 214 11.27 -10.74 -7.76
C PRO A 214 11.60 -11.69 -8.92
N SER A 215 12.79 -12.31 -8.90
CA SER A 215 13.18 -13.31 -9.90
C SER A 215 12.34 -14.58 -9.84
N GLU A 216 11.99 -15.07 -8.65
CA GLU A 216 11.10 -16.22 -8.49
C GLU A 216 9.69 -15.92 -9.02
N VAL A 217 9.20 -14.69 -8.85
CA VAL A 217 7.92 -14.24 -9.41
C VAL A 217 8.01 -14.18 -10.94
N GLY A 218 9.04 -13.49 -11.47
CA GLY A 218 9.24 -13.33 -12.91
C GLY A 218 9.39 -14.64 -13.67
N ILE A 219 10.13 -15.62 -13.13
CA ILE A 219 10.27 -16.94 -13.77
C ILE A 219 8.91 -17.64 -13.87
N ARG A 220 8.05 -17.52 -12.85
CA ARG A 220 6.72 -18.12 -12.86
C ARG A 220 5.82 -17.48 -13.90
N SER A 221 5.80 -16.15 -13.94
CA SER A 221 5.10 -15.37 -14.97
C SER A 221 5.61 -15.70 -16.37
N PHE A 222 6.92 -15.85 -16.57
CA PHE A 222 7.47 -16.25 -17.87
C PHE A 222 6.98 -17.63 -18.33
N ILE A 223 6.86 -18.60 -17.42
CA ILE A 223 6.38 -19.95 -17.73
C ILE A 223 4.86 -19.96 -17.95
N PHE A 224 4.15 -19.17 -17.14
CA PHE A 224 2.71 -19.04 -17.16
C PHE A 224 2.34 -17.63 -16.66
N PRO A 225 1.98 -16.68 -17.54
CA PRO A 225 1.86 -15.25 -17.24
C PRO A 225 1.21 -14.91 -15.90
N SER A 226 0.02 -15.47 -15.67
CA SER A 226 -0.77 -15.22 -14.47
C SER A 226 -0.22 -15.79 -13.16
N TRP A 227 0.82 -16.61 -13.21
CA TRP A 227 1.29 -17.33 -12.02
C TRP A 227 1.95 -16.39 -11.01
N GLY A 228 2.75 -15.42 -11.47
CA GLY A 228 3.39 -14.46 -10.56
C GLY A 228 2.36 -13.69 -9.74
N ASP A 229 1.29 -13.24 -10.37
CA ASP A 229 0.20 -12.52 -9.73
C ASP A 229 -0.58 -13.34 -8.72
N ILE A 230 -0.86 -14.61 -9.01
CA ILE A 230 -1.50 -15.53 -8.05
C ILE A 230 -0.66 -15.61 -6.78
N VAL A 231 0.66 -15.72 -6.94
CA VAL A 231 1.60 -15.81 -5.83
C VAL A 231 1.66 -14.51 -5.02
N MET A 232 1.57 -13.36 -5.70
CA MET A 232 1.46 -12.04 -5.08
C MET A 232 0.05 -11.72 -4.54
N ARG A 233 -0.94 -12.60 -4.81
CA ARG A 233 -2.36 -12.51 -4.47
C ARG A 233 -3.14 -11.42 -5.22
N HIS A 234 -2.73 -11.08 -6.43
CA HIS A 234 -3.43 -10.13 -7.31
C HIS A 234 -4.41 -10.89 -8.20
N TYR A 235 -5.39 -11.57 -7.58
CA TYR A 235 -6.25 -12.53 -8.30
C TYR A 235 -7.03 -11.90 -9.47
N ALA A 236 -7.45 -10.64 -9.34
CA ALA A 236 -8.12 -9.94 -10.43
C ALA A 236 -7.18 -9.74 -11.64
N LEU A 237 -5.92 -9.38 -11.39
CA LEU A 237 -4.90 -9.20 -12.43
C LEU A 237 -4.54 -10.56 -13.05
N ALA A 238 -4.30 -11.57 -12.22
CA ALA A 238 -4.08 -12.94 -12.67
C ALA A 238 -5.19 -13.45 -13.61
N CYS A 239 -6.47 -13.18 -13.28
CA CYS A 239 -7.59 -13.58 -14.15
C CYS A 239 -7.56 -12.84 -15.50
N ALA A 240 -7.25 -11.54 -15.51
CA ALA A 240 -7.17 -10.76 -16.73
C ALA A 240 -5.99 -11.22 -17.61
N GLU A 241 -4.81 -11.41 -17.01
CA GLU A 241 -3.64 -11.97 -17.68
C GLU A 241 -3.91 -13.36 -18.23
N PHE A 242 -4.67 -14.19 -17.50
CA PHE A 242 -4.99 -15.55 -17.94
C PHE A 242 -5.86 -15.53 -19.20
N CYS A 243 -6.88 -14.67 -19.24
CA CYS A 243 -7.69 -14.46 -20.43
C CYS A 243 -6.85 -13.94 -21.60
N GLY A 244 -5.95 -12.98 -21.36
CA GLY A 244 -5.02 -12.46 -22.36
C GLY A 244 -4.08 -13.54 -22.90
N PHE A 245 -3.58 -14.40 -22.01
CA PHE A 245 -2.71 -15.53 -22.36
C PHE A 245 -3.44 -16.58 -23.21
N LEU A 246 -4.70 -16.91 -22.89
CA LEU A 246 -5.51 -17.82 -23.72
C LEU A 246 -5.70 -17.28 -25.14
N LEU A 247 -5.94 -15.97 -25.27
CA LEU A 247 -6.03 -15.31 -26.58
C LEU A 247 -4.69 -15.35 -27.33
N LEU A 248 -3.58 -15.09 -26.63
CA LEU A 248 -2.22 -15.18 -27.19
C LEU A 248 -1.92 -16.60 -27.72
N VAL A 249 -2.28 -17.63 -26.97
CA VAL A 249 -2.13 -19.03 -27.39
C VAL A 249 -2.96 -19.31 -28.64
N LEU A 250 -4.22 -18.85 -28.68
CA LEU A 250 -5.08 -19.00 -29.85
C LEU A 250 -4.47 -18.32 -31.09
N LEU A 251 -3.99 -17.08 -30.96
CA LEU A 251 -3.33 -16.34 -32.05
C LEU A 251 -2.06 -17.05 -32.52
N THR A 252 -1.30 -17.65 -31.60
CA THR A 252 -0.10 -18.42 -31.92
C THR A 252 -0.47 -19.69 -32.71
N LEU A 253 -1.53 -20.39 -32.32
CA LEU A 253 -2.02 -21.58 -33.04
C LEU A 253 -2.52 -21.23 -34.45
N ILE A 254 -3.20 -20.08 -34.62
CA ILE A 254 -3.60 -19.57 -35.94
C ILE A 254 -2.37 -19.24 -36.80
N ALA A 255 -1.36 -18.57 -36.24
CA ALA A 255 -0.13 -18.29 -36.97
C ALA A 255 0.57 -19.60 -37.41
N PHE A 256 0.53 -20.64 -36.59
CA PHE A 256 1.10 -21.94 -36.92
C PHE A 256 0.29 -22.68 -38.00
N SER A 257 -1.04 -22.57 -38.01
CA SER A 257 -1.86 -23.18 -39.07
C SER A 257 -1.66 -22.51 -40.43
N GLU A 258 -1.28 -21.23 -40.43
CA GLU A 258 -0.86 -20.47 -41.63
C GLU A 258 0.61 -20.70 -42.03
N GLY A 259 1.35 -21.56 -41.33
CA GLY A 259 2.77 -21.83 -41.58
C GLY A 259 3.74 -20.73 -41.09
N LYS A 260 3.26 -19.73 -40.37
CA LYS A 260 4.05 -18.60 -39.81
C LYS A 260 4.65 -18.96 -38.45
N TYR A 261 5.40 -20.06 -38.39
CA TYR A 261 5.93 -20.61 -37.13
C TYR A 261 6.83 -19.64 -36.37
N PHE A 262 7.76 -18.98 -37.08
CA PHE A 262 8.68 -18.04 -36.46
C PHE A 262 7.94 -16.86 -35.82
N THR A 263 6.96 -16.29 -36.54
CA THR A 263 6.15 -15.18 -36.04
C THR A 263 5.35 -15.59 -34.82
N GLY A 264 4.70 -16.77 -34.85
CA GLY A 264 3.97 -17.27 -33.68
C GLY A 264 4.86 -17.50 -32.46
N LEU A 265 6.05 -18.10 -32.64
CA LEU A 265 7.02 -18.28 -31.56
C LEU A 265 7.53 -16.95 -31.01
N ALA A 266 7.83 -15.99 -31.89
CA ALA A 266 8.31 -14.66 -31.48
C ALA A 266 7.25 -13.91 -30.67
N ILE A 267 5.99 -13.91 -31.13
CA ILE A 267 4.87 -13.28 -30.40
C ILE A 267 4.70 -13.92 -29.03
N PHE A 268 4.68 -15.25 -28.97
CA PHE A 268 4.54 -15.98 -27.72
C PHE A 268 5.68 -15.61 -26.75
N PHE A 269 6.92 -15.70 -27.19
CA PHE A 269 8.09 -15.42 -26.35
C PHE A 269 8.12 -13.96 -25.85
N ILE A 270 7.89 -12.99 -26.74
CA ILE A 270 7.91 -11.56 -26.39
C ILE A 270 6.81 -11.24 -25.37
N ALA A 271 5.61 -11.78 -25.54
CA ALA A 271 4.51 -11.56 -24.61
C ALA A 271 4.79 -12.13 -23.22
N ASN A 272 5.29 -13.38 -23.13
CA ASN A 272 5.67 -13.98 -21.83
C ASN A 272 6.85 -13.23 -21.18
N LEU A 273 7.79 -12.71 -21.97
CA LEU A 273 8.90 -11.91 -21.46
C LEU A 273 8.43 -10.56 -20.92
N ALA A 274 7.51 -9.89 -21.62
CA ALA A 274 6.93 -8.62 -21.18
C ALA A 274 6.18 -8.80 -19.85
N ASP A 275 5.36 -9.84 -19.76
CA ASP A 275 4.63 -10.20 -18.55
C ASP A 275 5.58 -10.48 -17.38
N ALA A 276 6.59 -11.32 -17.58
CA ALA A 276 7.62 -11.60 -16.57
C ALA A 276 8.33 -10.33 -16.08
N ALA A 277 8.65 -9.40 -16.98
CA ALA A 277 9.27 -8.13 -16.62
C ALA A 277 8.34 -7.25 -15.77
N LEU A 278 7.04 -7.19 -16.12
CA LEU A 278 6.04 -6.47 -15.33
C LEU A 278 5.87 -7.09 -13.94
N SER A 279 5.74 -8.41 -13.83
CA SER A 279 5.60 -9.07 -12.52
C SER A 279 6.84 -8.89 -11.64
N VAL A 280 8.05 -8.87 -12.21
CA VAL A 280 9.29 -8.52 -11.48
C VAL A 280 9.19 -7.12 -10.89
N GLN A 281 8.77 -6.13 -11.69
CA GLN A 281 8.65 -4.75 -11.22
C GLN A 281 7.55 -4.55 -10.19
N ILE A 282 6.46 -5.31 -10.27
CA ILE A 282 5.43 -5.29 -9.22
C ILE A 282 6.00 -5.91 -7.93
N ALA A 283 6.71 -7.03 -8.04
CA ALA A 283 7.29 -7.73 -6.90
C ALA A 283 8.41 -6.95 -6.17
N THR A 284 9.09 -6.01 -6.84
CA THR A 284 10.10 -5.15 -6.18
C THR A 284 9.46 -4.09 -5.28
N LYS A 285 8.17 -3.79 -5.43
CA LYS A 285 7.50 -2.73 -4.67
C LYS A 285 7.30 -3.11 -3.20
N GLY A 286 7.23 -4.39 -2.86
CA GLY A 286 7.08 -4.85 -1.48
C GLY A 286 7.30 -6.34 -1.27
N LEU A 287 7.31 -6.75 0.00
CA LEU A 287 7.54 -8.14 0.37
C LEU A 287 6.25 -8.96 0.28
N HIS A 288 6.29 -10.03 -0.53
CA HIS A 288 5.20 -10.97 -0.71
C HIS A 288 5.48 -12.26 0.08
N LEU A 289 4.68 -12.50 1.12
CA LEU A 289 4.89 -13.59 2.06
C LEU A 289 4.72 -14.96 1.39
N LYS A 290 5.79 -15.77 1.39
CA LYS A 290 5.84 -17.11 0.81
C LYS A 290 5.48 -18.19 1.82
N LYS A 291 6.11 -18.17 2.99
CA LYS A 291 5.91 -19.18 4.02
C LYS A 291 6.13 -18.58 5.40
N ILE A 292 5.25 -18.92 6.32
CA ILE A 292 5.44 -18.71 7.75
C ILE A 292 5.92 -20.04 8.32
N PRO A 293 7.02 -20.08 9.10
CA PRO A 293 7.40 -21.31 9.78
C PRO A 293 6.27 -21.75 10.71
N LYS A 294 6.02 -23.06 10.74
CA LYS A 294 5.11 -23.62 11.74
C LYS A 294 5.80 -23.48 13.09
N LYS A 295 5.08 -22.93 14.07
CA LYS A 295 5.51 -22.95 15.47
C LYS A 295 5.65 -24.38 15.95
#